data_AF-A0A924XCH6-F1
#
_entry.id   AF-A0A924XCH6-F1
#
_cell.length_a   1.000
_cell.length_b   1.000
_cell.length_c   1.000
_cell.angle_alpha   90.00
_cell.angle_beta   90.00
_cell.angle_gamma   90.00
#
_symmetry.space_group_name_H-M   'P 1'
#
loop_
_entity.id
_entity.type
_entity.pdbx_description
1 polymer ?
#
loop_
_entity_poly.entity_id
_entity_poly.type
_entity_poly.pdbx_seq_one_letter_code
_entity_poly.pdbx_strand_id
1 'polypeptide(L)' 'LDVPTIDVHLLNIPDPHLNVLGARGVGEIGITGVAAAIANAVFNATGKRLRDLPFTPDKLI' A
#
# COMPACT_ATOMS: atom_id res chain seq x y z
N LEU A 1 19.81 -1.48 -3.93
CA LEU A 1 18.66 -1.11 -4.76
C LEU A 1 17.55 -0.70 -3.80
N ASP A 2 16.94 0.47 -3.96
CA ASP A 2 16.10 1.10 -2.92
C ASP A 2 14.67 0.52 -2.81
N VAL A 3 14.27 -0.31 -3.77
CA VAL A 3 12.97 -0.98 -3.78
C VAL A 3 13.02 -2.23 -2.89
N PRO A 4 12.12 -2.39 -1.91
CA PRO A 4 12.09 -3.56 -1.04
C PRO A 4 11.53 -4.79 -1.77
N THR A 5 11.58 -5.94 -1.11
CA THR A 5 10.85 -7.13 -1.58
C THR A 5 9.35 -6.87 -1.51
N ILE A 6 8.64 -7.22 -2.59
CA ILE A 6 7.18 -7.11 -2.68
C ILE A 6 6.62 -8.53 -2.73
N ASP A 7 5.81 -8.86 -1.73
CA ASP A 7 5.06 -10.12 -1.69
C ASP A 7 3.63 -9.90 -2.22
N VAL A 8 3.17 -10.79 -3.09
CA VAL A 8 1.94 -10.61 -3.85
C VAL A 8 1.00 -11.80 -3.62
N HIS A 9 -0.17 -11.51 -3.05
CA HIS A 9 -1.20 -12.49 -2.75
C HIS A 9 -2.41 -12.27 -3.66
N LEU A 10 -2.74 -13.26 -4.49
CA LEU A 10 -3.95 -13.25 -5.32
C LEU A 10 -5.09 -13.92 -4.57
N LEU A 11 -6.18 -13.18 -4.35
CA LEU A 11 -7.32 -13.67 -3.56
C LEU A 11 -8.15 -14.74 -4.32
N ASN A 12 -8.07 -14.78 -5.66
CA ASN A 12 -8.79 -15.75 -6.51
C ASN A 12 -10.32 -15.82 -6.27
N ILE A 13 -10.93 -14.72 -5.81
CA ILE A 13 -12.37 -14.61 -5.60
C ILE A 13 -13.01 -13.97 -6.85
N PRO A 14 -13.83 -14.67 -7.64
CA PRO A 14 -14.54 -14.07 -8.78
C PRO A 14 -15.70 -13.19 -8.33
N ASP A 15 -16.00 -12.12 -9.07
CA ASP A 15 -17.18 -11.26 -8.89
C ASP A 15 -18.17 -11.38 -10.07
N PRO A 16 -19.10 -12.35 -10.02
CA PRO A 16 -20.07 -12.57 -11.09
C PRO A 16 -21.13 -11.45 -11.19
N HIS A 17 -21.25 -10.57 -10.18
CA HIS A 17 -22.17 -9.43 -10.23
C HIS A 17 -21.63 -8.30 -11.10
N LEU A 18 -20.31 -8.15 -11.17
CA LEU A 18 -19.66 -7.09 -11.95
C LEU A 18 -19.60 -7.42 -13.46
N ASN A 19 -19.23 -8.65 -13.83
CA ASN A 19 -19.19 -9.11 -15.21
C ASN A 19 -19.14 -10.65 -15.29
N VAL A 20 -19.43 -11.18 -16.49
CA VAL A 20 -19.48 -12.64 -16.76
C VAL A 20 -18.14 -13.35 -16.54
N LEU A 21 -17.02 -12.63 -16.60
CA LEU A 21 -15.69 -13.20 -16.38
C LEU A 21 -15.31 -13.25 -14.90
N GLY A 22 -16.06 -12.57 -14.02
CA GLY A 22 -15.72 -12.46 -12.60
C GLY A 22 -14.49 -11.60 -12.29
N ALA A 23 -13.95 -10.90 -13.29
CA ALA A 23 -12.69 -10.16 -13.18
C ALA A 23 -12.91 -8.77 -12.57
N ARG A 24 -11.91 -8.27 -11.83
CA ARG A 24 -11.89 -6.91 -11.26
C ARG A 24 -10.62 -6.18 -11.65
N GLY A 25 -10.70 -4.86 -11.76
CA GLY A 25 -9.51 -4.00 -11.92
C GLY A 25 -8.66 -4.00 -10.65
N VAL A 26 -7.34 -4.11 -10.80
CA VAL A 26 -6.39 -4.13 -9.67
C VAL A 26 -5.24 -3.12 -9.82
N GLY A 27 -5.20 -2.37 -10.93
CA GLY A 27 -4.07 -1.48 -11.25
C GLY A 27 -3.79 -0.41 -10.19
N GLU A 28 -4.82 0.20 -9.63
CA GLU A 28 -4.68 1.24 -8.60
C GLU A 28 -4.54 0.67 -7.19
N ILE A 29 -5.25 -0.43 -6.90
CA ILE A 29 -5.37 -1.01 -5.55
C ILE A 29 -4.00 -1.34 -4.93
N GLY A 30 -3.06 -1.81 -5.75
CA GLY A 30 -1.71 -2.15 -5.28
C GLY A 30 -0.91 -0.96 -4.74
N ILE A 31 -1.21 0.27 -5.19
CA ILE A 31 -0.45 1.48 -4.79
C ILE A 31 -1.24 2.39 -3.85
N THR A 32 -2.57 2.38 -3.89
CA THR A 32 -3.43 3.31 -3.13
C THR A 32 -3.11 3.32 -1.63
N GLY A 33 -2.85 2.16 -1.04
CA GLY A 33 -2.59 2.02 0.40
C GLY A 33 -1.13 2.24 0.83
N VAL A 34 -0.19 2.35 -0.11
CA VAL A 34 1.25 2.24 0.19
C VAL A 34 1.74 3.37 1.09
N ALA A 35 1.41 4.63 0.78
CA ALA A 35 1.83 5.77 1.59
C ALA A 35 1.29 5.68 3.02
N ALA A 36 0.03 5.28 3.19
CA ALA A 36 -0.58 5.11 4.51
C ALA A 36 0.06 3.94 5.29
N ALA A 37 0.36 2.82 4.61
CA ALA A 37 1.03 1.67 5.21
C ALA A 37 2.43 2.05 5.72
N ILE A 38 3.22 2.79 4.93
CA ILE A 38 4.54 3.29 5.33
C ILE A 38 4.41 4.27 6.50
N ALA A 39 3.46 5.22 6.46
CA ALA A 39 3.22 6.16 7.56
C ALA A 39 2.91 5.45 8.89
N ASN A 40 2.12 4.37 8.83
CA ASN A 40 1.78 3.56 10.00
C ASN A 40 2.96 2.74 10.49
N ALA A 41 3.78 2.19 9.59
CA ALA A 41 5.00 1.47 9.96
C ALA A 41 6.00 2.40 10.68
N VAL A 42 6.19 3.62 10.17
CA VAL A 42 7.03 4.65 10.81
C VAL A 42 6.53 4.98 12.21
N PHE A 43 5.23 5.23 12.37
CA PHE A 43 4.67 5.49 13.69
C PHE A 43 4.80 4.30 14.64
N ASN A 44 4.56 3.08 14.15
CA ASN A 44 4.72 1.87 14.95
C ASN A 44 6.17 1.71 15.44
N ALA A 45 7.15 2.06 14.60
CA ALA A 45 8.56 1.96 14.94
C ALA A 45 9.09 3.10 15.83
N THR A 46 8.51 4.30 15.75
CA THR A 46 9.12 5.53 16.31
C THR A 46 8.20 6.38 17.20
N GLY A 47 6.90 6.13 17.19
CA GLY A 47 5.89 7.00 17.80
C GLY A 47 5.63 8.33 17.05
N LYS A 48 6.43 8.68 16.03
CA LYS A 48 6.27 9.92 15.26
C LYS A 48 5.19 9.74 14.18
N ARG A 49 4.23 10.68 14.12
CA ARG A 49 3.12 10.67 13.16
C ARG A 49 3.43 11.57 11.97
N LEU A 50 3.73 10.98 10.82
CA LEU A 50 3.90 11.72 9.57
C LEU A 50 2.57 11.88 8.84
N ARG A 51 2.26 13.10 8.38
CA ARG A 51 1.09 13.41 7.55
C ARG A 51 1.44 14.09 6.23
N ASP A 52 2.63 14.66 6.12
CA ASP A 52 3.07 15.38 4.95
C ASP A 52 4.06 14.56 4.14
N LEU A 53 3.67 14.20 2.92
CA LEU A 53 4.53 13.54 1.96
C LEU A 53 5.51 14.54 1.30
N PRO A 54 6.64 14.07 0.73
CA PRO A 54 7.21 12.72 0.86
C PRO A 54 7.79 12.47 2.26
N PHE A 55 7.94 11.20 2.67
CA PHE A 55 8.56 10.83 3.94
C PHE A 55 10.08 10.72 3.82
N THR A 56 10.76 11.84 3.92
CA THR A 56 12.22 11.93 3.90
C THR A 56 12.81 11.82 5.32
N PRO A 57 14.06 11.34 5.48
CA PRO A 57 14.66 11.15 6.80
C PRO A 57 14.72 12.39 7.70
N ASP A 58 14.85 13.60 7.11
CA ASP A 58 14.82 14.87 7.83
C ASP A 58 13.49 15.14 8.57
N LYS A 59 12.38 14.56 8.10
CA LYS A 59 11.08 14.64 8.79
C LYS A 59 10.98 13.75 10.03
N LEU A 60 12.01 12.93 10.29
CA LEU A 60 12.09 12.04 11.45
C LEU A 60 13.05 12.55 12.52
N ILE A 61 13.68 13.70 12.35
CA ILE A 61 14.58 14.33 13.33
C ILE A 61 13.75 15.03 14.42
#